data_AF-A0A1H0AQG7-F1
#
_entry.id   AF-A0A1H0AQG7-F1
#
_cell.length_a   1.000
_cell.length_b   1.000
_cell.length_c   1.000
_cell.angle_alpha   90.00
_cell.angle_beta   90.00
_cell.angle_gamma   90.00
#
_symmetry.space_group_name_H-M   'P 1'
#
loop_
_entity.id
_entity.type
_entity.pdbx_description
1 polymer ?
#
loop_
_entity_poly.entity_id
_entity_poly.type
_entity_poly.pdbx_seq_one_letter_code
_entity_poly.pdbx_strand_id
1 'polypeptide(L)'
;DSRAATNELLAGLREGRWRPRAWRRFLLHTTRRSVHQARLRPRALAEITVLHLVFAAAGRHKRPVWTVLSWMLAVTHLGMLEHHRSLGLANVITLTRANLPTLTTGWAVPVVALASDLADGRLARGLGTQSPYGAAADSLADAAFWAWFALHHEPSHRIRAAALLAWVVPVIAVTTTSVGRGRMVDAPRPVLVRPAAAMQAVLALRAVLRRAGRIRSSR
;
A
#
# COMPACT_ATOMS: atom_id res chain seq x y z
N ASP A 1 18.39 11.69 -2.50
CA ASP A 1 17.53 10.87 -3.38
C ASP A 1 17.30 9.48 -2.76
N SER A 2 16.05 9.01 -2.71
CA SER A 2 15.66 7.68 -2.21
C SER A 2 16.07 6.55 -3.16
N ARG A 3 16.04 6.81 -4.47
CA ARG A 3 16.38 5.84 -5.51
C ARG A 3 17.86 5.51 -5.50
N ALA A 4 18.71 6.53 -5.50
CA ALA A 4 20.17 6.36 -5.44
C ALA A 4 20.60 5.49 -4.24
N ALA A 5 20.05 5.76 -3.06
CA ALA A 5 20.35 4.98 -1.88
C ALA A 5 19.84 3.52 -1.95
N THR A 6 18.68 3.31 -2.56
CA THR A 6 18.17 1.94 -2.79
C THR A 6 19.08 1.18 -3.74
N ASN A 7 19.59 1.84 -4.79
CA ASN A 7 20.57 1.24 -5.71
C ASN A 7 21.88 0.89 -4.99
N GLU A 8 22.40 1.78 -4.15
CA GLU A 8 23.62 1.53 -3.36
C GLU A 8 23.46 0.30 -2.45
N LEU A 9 22.32 0.19 -1.76
CA LEU A 9 22.01 -0.96 -0.89
C LEU A 9 21.91 -2.27 -1.69
N LEU A 10 21.25 -2.25 -2.85
CA LEU A 10 21.13 -3.43 -3.71
C LEU A 10 22.46 -3.81 -4.35
N ALA A 11 23.30 -2.84 -4.72
CA ALA A 11 24.63 -3.06 -5.24
C ALA A 11 25.51 -3.75 -4.19
N GLY A 12 25.52 -3.25 -2.94
CA GLY A 12 26.24 -3.88 -1.84
C GLY A 12 25.75 -5.31 -1.50
N LEU A 13 24.46 -5.59 -1.69
CA LEU A 13 23.91 -6.94 -1.55
C LEU A 13 24.44 -7.88 -2.65
N ARG A 14 24.50 -7.40 -3.89
CA ARG A 14 25.03 -8.12 -5.06
C ARG A 14 26.54 -8.35 -4.95
N GLU A 15 27.33 -7.35 -4.57
CA GLU A 15 28.77 -7.46 -4.31
C GLU A 15 29.08 -8.49 -3.22
N GLY A 16 28.25 -8.52 -2.17
CA GLY A 16 28.30 -9.52 -1.12
C GLY A 16 27.88 -10.93 -1.55
N ARG A 17 27.60 -11.14 -2.84
CA ARG A 17 27.14 -12.39 -3.47
C ARG A 17 26.00 -13.03 -2.70
N TRP A 18 25.03 -12.23 -2.25
CA TRP A 18 23.82 -12.70 -1.56
C TRP A 18 24.10 -13.54 -0.30
N ARG A 19 25.31 -13.48 0.25
CA ARG A 19 25.68 -14.22 1.47
C ARG A 19 24.83 -13.74 2.66
N PRO A 20 24.57 -14.58 3.67
CA PRO A 20 23.79 -14.18 4.86
C PRO A 20 24.31 -12.91 5.54
N ARG A 21 25.63 -12.70 5.57
CA ARG A 21 26.24 -11.47 6.09
C ARG A 21 25.88 -10.22 5.27
N ALA A 22 25.76 -10.34 3.95
CA ALA A 22 25.35 -9.26 3.08
C ALA A 22 23.88 -8.89 3.31
N TRP A 23 23.00 -9.89 3.44
CA TRP A 23 21.60 -9.69 3.85
C TRP A 23 21.48 -8.99 5.19
N ARG A 24 22.22 -9.43 6.22
CA ARG A 24 22.22 -8.77 7.53
C ARG A 24 22.63 -7.30 7.42
N ARG A 25 23.69 -6.98 6.67
CA ARG A 25 24.12 -5.59 6.43
C ARG A 25 23.04 -4.81 5.71
N PHE A 26 22.48 -5.35 4.64
CA PHE A 26 21.38 -4.75 3.89
C PHE A 26 20.21 -4.38 4.81
N LEU A 27 19.72 -5.33 5.62
CA LEU A 27 18.61 -5.10 6.57
C LEU A 27 18.93 -4.07 7.64
N LEU A 28 20.16 -4.07 8.19
CA LEU A 28 20.57 -3.07 9.16
C LEU A 28 20.66 -1.67 8.55
N HIS A 29 21.21 -1.54 7.34
CA HIS A 29 21.33 -0.26 6.67
C HIS A 29 19.98 0.29 6.21
N THR A 30 19.09 -0.54 5.65
CA THR A 30 17.72 -0.12 5.31
C THR A 30 16.96 0.33 6.55
N THR A 31 17.01 -0.45 7.64
CA THR A 31 16.33 -0.10 8.90
C THR A 31 16.85 1.21 9.49
N ARG A 32 18.18 1.35 9.64
CA ARG A 32 18.80 2.58 10.14
C ARG A 32 18.44 3.79 9.28
N ARG A 33 18.43 3.61 7.95
CA ARG A 33 18.03 4.66 7.02
C ARG A 33 16.57 5.05 7.19
N SER A 34 15.63 4.10 7.26
CA SER A 34 14.22 4.38 7.49
C SER A 34 14.00 5.13 8.80
N VAL A 35 14.65 4.72 9.89
CA VAL A 35 14.60 5.42 11.18
C VAL A 35 15.15 6.84 11.06
N HIS A 36 16.30 7.02 10.42
CA HIS A 36 16.89 8.34 10.21
C HIS A 36 15.97 9.25 9.36
N GLN A 37 15.40 8.73 8.28
CA GLN A 37 14.48 9.48 7.42
C GLN A 37 13.18 9.86 8.12
N ALA A 38 12.67 9.01 9.02
CA ALA A 38 11.53 9.32 9.87
C ALA A 38 11.87 10.45 10.87
N ARG A 39 13.05 10.41 11.49
CA ARG A 39 13.53 11.46 12.40
C ARG A 39 13.72 12.82 11.72
N LEU A 40 14.13 12.83 10.45
CA LEU A 40 14.24 14.06 9.64
C LEU A 40 12.87 14.67 9.28
N ARG A 41 11.77 13.95 9.49
CA ARG A 41 10.40 14.39 9.15
C ARG A 41 9.47 14.26 10.35
N PRO A 42 9.73 14.98 11.44
CA PRO A 42 8.98 14.85 12.69
C PRO A 42 7.49 15.18 12.48
N ARG A 43 7.17 16.17 11.64
CA ARG A 43 5.79 16.55 11.33
C ARG A 43 5.03 15.42 10.60
N ALA A 44 5.55 14.89 9.50
CA ALA A 44 4.91 13.78 8.81
C ALA A 44 4.80 12.52 9.69
N LEU A 45 5.82 12.22 10.51
CA LEU A 45 5.76 11.13 11.48
C LEU A 45 4.63 11.34 12.51
N ALA A 46 4.48 12.56 13.04
CA ALA A 46 3.39 12.91 13.94
C ALA A 46 2.02 12.77 13.25
N GLU A 47 1.87 13.28 12.02
CA GLU A 47 0.64 13.16 11.24
C GLU A 47 0.24 11.69 11.00
N ILE A 48 1.19 10.82 10.58
CA ILE A 48 0.96 9.38 10.43
C ILE A 48 0.53 8.75 11.77
N THR A 49 1.23 9.10 12.85
CA THR A 49 1.00 8.49 14.16
C THR A 49 -0.38 8.87 14.70
N VAL A 50 -0.74 10.17 14.67
CA VAL A 50 -2.06 10.66 15.06
C VAL A 50 -3.15 9.98 14.25
N LEU A 51 -2.98 9.89 12.92
CA LEU A 51 -3.94 9.24 12.05
C LEU A 51 -4.19 7.76 12.44
N HIS A 52 -3.13 7.01 12.73
CA HIS A 52 -3.26 5.60 13.14
C HIS A 52 -3.80 5.44 14.57
N LEU A 53 -3.51 6.38 15.48
CA LEU A 53 -4.14 6.40 16.80
C LEU A 53 -5.65 6.65 16.69
N VAL A 54 -6.08 7.55 15.81
CA VAL A 54 -7.50 7.76 15.49
C VAL A 54 -8.14 6.48 14.97
N PHE A 55 -7.49 5.74 14.06
CA PHE A 55 -8.01 4.45 13.59
C PHE A 55 -8.06 3.38 14.68
N ALA A 56 -7.06 3.33 15.56
CA ALA A 56 -7.05 2.39 16.69
C ALA A 56 -8.24 2.66 17.64
N ALA A 57 -8.49 3.94 17.95
CA ALA A 57 -9.59 4.38 18.81
C ALA A 57 -10.96 4.16 18.14
N ALA A 58 -11.14 4.63 16.91
CA ALA A 58 -12.39 4.51 16.16
C ALA A 58 -12.76 3.04 15.87
N GLY A 59 -11.77 2.21 15.55
CA GLY A 59 -11.95 0.77 15.36
C GLY A 59 -12.17 -0.01 16.65
N ARG A 60 -12.22 0.66 17.82
CA ARG A 60 -12.36 0.07 19.16
C ARG A 60 -11.43 -1.13 19.37
N HIS A 61 -10.18 -1.02 18.90
CA HIS A 61 -9.18 -2.09 18.96
C HIS A 61 -9.59 -3.44 18.33
N LYS A 62 -10.58 -3.49 17.43
CA LYS A 62 -10.99 -4.76 16.79
C LYS A 62 -9.86 -5.43 16.00
N ARG A 63 -8.89 -4.65 15.51
CA ARG A 63 -7.81 -5.10 14.61
C ARG A 63 -6.49 -4.37 14.87
N PRO A 64 -5.92 -4.51 16.08
CA PRO A 64 -4.75 -3.72 16.47
C PRO A 64 -3.54 -4.05 15.59
N VAL A 65 -3.38 -5.31 15.21
CA VAL A 65 -2.30 -5.76 14.32
C VAL A 65 -2.38 -5.08 12.95
N TRP A 66 -3.57 -4.89 12.38
CA TRP A 66 -3.74 -4.21 11.09
C TRP A 66 -3.27 -2.76 11.16
N THR A 67 -3.71 -2.04 12.18
CA THR A 67 -3.33 -0.64 12.38
C THR A 67 -1.83 -0.50 12.62
N VAL A 68 -1.21 -1.40 13.40
CA VAL A 68 0.23 -1.41 13.62
C VAL A 68 1.00 -1.69 12.33
N LEU A 69 0.58 -2.70 11.53
CA LEU A 69 1.24 -3.01 10.26
C LEU A 69 1.11 -1.86 9.26
N SER A 70 -0.07 -1.25 9.15
CA SER A 70 -0.30 -0.05 8.33
C SER A 70 0.59 1.10 8.78
N TRP A 71 0.70 1.34 10.09
CA TRP A 71 1.56 2.39 10.66
C TRP A 71 3.03 2.13 10.35
N MET A 72 3.51 0.89 10.56
CA MET A 72 4.88 0.50 10.25
C MET A 72 5.21 0.69 8.77
N LEU A 73 4.32 0.29 7.87
CA LEU A 73 4.48 0.50 6.43
C LEU A 73 4.56 1.99 6.09
N ALA A 74 3.67 2.82 6.64
CA ALA A 74 3.69 4.26 6.39
C ALA A 74 4.99 4.93 6.90
N VAL A 75 5.39 4.64 8.14
CA VAL A 75 6.59 5.24 8.76
C VAL A 75 7.89 4.82 8.07
N THR A 76 8.02 3.54 7.70
CA THR A 76 9.24 3.03 7.05
C THR A 76 9.49 3.63 5.66
N HIS A 77 8.45 4.18 5.04
CA HIS A 77 8.47 4.78 3.70
C HIS A 77 8.62 6.31 3.71
N LEU A 78 8.66 6.97 4.88
CA LEU A 78 8.78 8.44 5.00
C LEU A 78 9.96 9.06 4.20
N GLY A 79 11.02 8.29 3.94
CA GLY A 79 12.14 8.72 3.10
C GLY A 79 11.75 9.07 1.66
N MET A 80 10.58 8.61 1.18
CA MET A 80 10.06 8.89 -0.16
C MET A 80 9.22 10.17 -0.25
N LEU A 81 9.03 10.89 0.87
CA LEU A 81 8.40 12.22 0.84
C LEU A 81 9.30 13.27 0.19
N GLU A 82 10.59 12.94 -0.02
CA GLU A 82 11.60 13.83 -0.60
C GLU A 82 11.65 15.16 0.15
N HIS A 83 11.26 16.26 -0.49
CA HIS A 83 11.28 17.61 0.06
C HIS A 83 10.06 17.95 0.93
N HIS A 84 9.02 17.11 0.92
CA HIS A 84 7.78 17.35 1.66
C HIS A 84 7.96 17.05 3.15
N ARG A 85 7.50 17.99 3.99
CA ARG A 85 7.56 17.89 5.47
C ARG A 85 6.28 17.34 6.10
N SER A 86 5.19 17.31 5.34
CA SER A 86 3.87 16.78 5.74
C SER A 86 3.42 15.72 4.75
N LEU A 87 2.42 14.92 5.15
CA LEU A 87 1.78 13.95 4.28
C LEU A 87 1.01 14.63 3.15
N GLY A 88 0.30 15.72 3.45
CA GLY A 88 -0.67 16.30 2.52
C GLY A 88 -1.96 15.49 2.43
N LEU A 89 -3.01 16.12 1.89
CA LEU A 89 -4.38 15.59 1.94
C LEU A 89 -4.54 14.28 1.15
N ALA A 90 -3.92 14.17 -0.02
CA ALA A 90 -4.00 12.95 -0.84
C ALA A 90 -3.51 11.72 -0.07
N ASN A 91 -2.34 11.81 0.57
CA ASN A 91 -1.77 10.72 1.35
C ASN A 91 -2.62 10.37 2.58
N VAL A 92 -3.27 11.35 3.21
CA VAL A 92 -4.22 11.08 4.31
C VAL A 92 -5.41 10.26 3.82
N ILE A 93 -5.97 10.60 2.65
CA ILE A 93 -7.08 9.83 2.05
C ILE A 93 -6.63 8.40 1.73
N THR A 94 -5.46 8.25 1.10
CA THR A 94 -4.89 6.93 0.78
C THR A 94 -4.68 6.07 2.03
N LEU A 95 -4.08 6.62 3.10
CA LEU A 95 -3.87 5.90 4.37
C LEU A 95 -5.20 5.59 5.08
N THR A 96 -6.20 6.46 4.92
CA THR A 96 -7.56 6.21 5.43
C THR A 96 -8.20 5.03 4.73
N ARG A 97 -8.09 4.98 3.40
CA ARG A 97 -8.57 3.85 2.59
C ARG A 97 -7.92 2.53 3.03
N ALA A 98 -6.61 2.51 3.26
CA ALA A 98 -5.89 1.34 3.76
C ALA A 98 -6.40 0.84 5.12
N ASN A 99 -6.96 1.73 5.95
CA ASN A 99 -7.49 1.42 7.27
C ASN A 99 -9.01 1.25 7.30
N LEU A 100 -9.73 1.35 6.18
CA LEU A 100 -11.17 1.02 6.12
C LEU A 100 -11.55 -0.31 6.80
N PRO A 101 -10.75 -1.39 6.71
CA PRO A 101 -11.06 -2.65 7.39
C PRO A 101 -11.16 -2.56 8.92
N THR A 102 -10.60 -1.51 9.55
CA THR A 102 -10.72 -1.28 10.99
C THR A 102 -12.01 -0.54 11.36
N LEU A 103 -12.58 0.22 10.42
CA LEU A 103 -13.74 1.08 10.64
C LEU A 103 -15.06 0.40 10.28
N THR A 104 -15.09 -0.39 9.20
CA THR A 104 -16.34 -0.96 8.68
C THR A 104 -16.10 -2.23 7.87
N THR A 105 -17.12 -3.09 7.86
CA THR A 105 -17.17 -4.36 7.09
C THR A 105 -18.43 -4.42 6.20
N GLY A 106 -19.06 -3.27 5.97
CA GLY A 106 -20.29 -3.17 5.18
C GLY A 106 -20.12 -3.46 3.69
N TRP A 107 -21.22 -3.72 3.00
CA TRP A 107 -21.23 -3.98 1.55
C TRP A 107 -20.76 -2.80 0.69
N ALA A 108 -20.89 -1.57 1.21
CA ALA A 108 -20.48 -0.34 0.52
C ALA A 108 -18.96 -0.09 0.59
N VAL A 109 -18.22 -0.83 1.44
CA VAL A 109 -16.78 -0.67 1.65
C VAL A 109 -15.95 -0.71 0.36
N PRO A 110 -16.12 -1.67 -0.58
CA PRO A 110 -15.39 -1.65 -1.85
C PRO A 110 -15.74 -0.46 -2.75
N VAL A 111 -16.96 0.07 -2.67
CA VAL A 111 -17.38 1.26 -3.43
C VAL A 111 -16.72 2.51 -2.87
N VAL A 112 -16.73 2.65 -1.55
CA VAL A 112 -16.04 3.75 -0.85
C VAL A 112 -14.55 3.72 -1.16
N ALA A 113 -13.92 2.55 -1.14
CA ALA A 113 -12.50 2.42 -1.46
C ALA A 113 -12.17 2.87 -2.89
N LEU A 114 -12.96 2.45 -3.89
CA LEU A 114 -12.80 2.92 -5.28
C LEU A 114 -13.04 4.43 -5.42
N ALA A 115 -14.07 4.96 -4.75
CA ALA A 115 -14.35 6.39 -4.80
C ALA A 115 -13.19 7.21 -4.18
N SER A 116 -12.62 6.74 -3.08
CA SER A 116 -11.46 7.36 -2.44
C SER A 116 -10.21 7.34 -3.33
N ASP A 117 -9.99 6.25 -4.10
CA ASP A 117 -8.90 6.13 -5.10
C ASP A 117 -8.99 7.12 -6.25
N LEU A 118 -10.21 7.36 -6.74
CA LEU A 118 -10.39 8.35 -7.78
C LEU A 118 -10.22 9.77 -7.22
N ALA A 119 -10.65 9.99 -5.98
CA ALA A 119 -10.57 11.29 -5.31
C ALA A 119 -9.13 11.68 -4.97
N ASP A 120 -8.33 10.80 -4.36
CA ASP A 120 -6.94 11.12 -3.99
C ASP A 120 -6.06 11.33 -5.23
N GLY A 121 -6.22 10.53 -6.28
CA GLY A 121 -5.51 10.70 -7.54
C GLY A 121 -5.86 12.01 -8.26
N ARG A 122 -7.14 12.43 -8.21
CA ARG A 122 -7.57 13.74 -8.74
C ARG A 122 -7.02 14.89 -7.90
N LEU A 123 -7.07 14.79 -6.57
CA LEU A 123 -6.53 15.81 -5.66
C LEU A 123 -5.01 15.96 -5.82
N ALA A 124 -4.27 14.85 -5.92
CA ALA A 124 -2.83 14.87 -6.11
C ALA A 124 -2.44 15.54 -7.44
N ARG A 125 -3.19 15.28 -8.51
CA ARG A 125 -3.02 15.94 -9.82
C ARG A 125 -3.40 17.42 -9.77
N GLY A 126 -4.56 17.75 -9.20
CA GLY A 126 -5.07 19.11 -9.14
C GLY A 126 -4.22 20.04 -8.27
N LEU A 127 -3.63 19.52 -7.20
CA LEU A 127 -2.80 20.28 -6.26
C LEU A 127 -1.30 20.20 -6.56
N GLY A 128 -0.88 19.42 -7.58
CA GLY A 128 0.54 19.21 -7.87
C GLY A 128 1.33 18.52 -6.75
N THR A 129 0.67 17.76 -5.87
CA THR A 129 1.26 17.13 -4.67
C THR A 129 1.69 15.68 -4.89
N GLN A 130 1.92 15.29 -6.15
CA GLN A 130 2.41 13.95 -6.48
C GLN A 130 3.80 13.73 -5.89
N SER A 131 3.98 12.61 -5.20
CA SER A 131 5.26 12.23 -4.62
C SER A 131 5.51 10.72 -4.78
N PRO A 132 6.77 10.28 -4.77
CA PRO A 132 7.08 8.84 -4.73
C PRO A 132 6.47 8.15 -3.51
N TYR A 133 6.38 8.84 -2.37
CA TYR A 133 5.66 8.37 -1.20
C TYR A 133 4.21 8.06 -1.52
N GLY A 134 3.48 9.02 -2.11
CA GLY A 134 2.07 8.83 -2.43
C GLY A 134 1.83 7.69 -3.41
N ALA A 135 2.64 7.56 -4.46
CA ALA A 135 2.53 6.46 -5.40
C ALA A 135 2.74 5.07 -4.76
N ALA A 136 3.69 4.97 -3.83
CA ALA A 136 3.93 3.73 -3.10
C ALA A 136 2.85 3.45 -2.05
N ALA A 137 2.43 4.48 -1.30
CA ALA A 137 1.36 4.38 -0.31
C ALA A 137 0.05 3.96 -0.96
N ASP A 138 -0.27 4.50 -2.14
CA ASP A 138 -1.44 4.15 -2.95
C ASP A 138 -1.42 2.67 -3.36
N SER A 139 -0.31 2.22 -3.94
CA SER A 139 -0.14 0.82 -4.33
C SER A 139 -0.24 -0.14 -3.14
N LEU A 140 0.32 0.23 -1.98
CA LEU A 140 0.25 -0.58 -0.76
C LEU A 140 -1.16 -0.57 -0.15
N ALA A 141 -1.82 0.59 -0.13
CA ALA A 141 -3.18 0.74 0.37
C ALA A 141 -4.15 -0.13 -0.43
N ASP A 142 -4.02 -0.12 -1.76
CA ASP A 142 -4.80 -0.98 -2.63
C ASP A 142 -4.52 -2.46 -2.40
N ALA A 143 -3.25 -2.87 -2.43
CA ALA A 143 -2.88 -4.26 -2.22
C ALA A 143 -3.42 -4.78 -0.88
N ALA A 144 -3.25 -4.01 0.20
CA ALA A 144 -3.73 -4.35 1.53
C ALA A 144 -5.26 -4.46 1.55
N PHE A 145 -5.96 -3.40 1.12
CA PHE A 145 -7.42 -3.36 1.14
C PHE A 145 -8.05 -4.47 0.31
N TRP A 146 -7.59 -4.65 -0.94
CA TRP A 146 -8.19 -5.62 -1.86
C TRP A 146 -7.81 -7.06 -1.52
N ALA A 147 -6.61 -7.32 -1.01
CA ALA A 147 -6.27 -8.63 -0.46
C ALA A 147 -7.17 -8.96 0.74
N TRP A 148 -7.34 -8.02 1.68
CA TRP A 148 -8.25 -8.18 2.81
C TRP A 148 -9.68 -8.46 2.33
N PHE A 149 -10.19 -7.64 1.40
CA PHE A 149 -11.55 -7.76 0.89
C PHE A 149 -11.76 -9.11 0.21
N ALA A 150 -10.86 -9.53 -0.68
CA ALA A 150 -10.92 -10.83 -1.35
C ALA A 150 -10.89 -11.99 -0.34
N LEU A 151 -10.05 -11.90 0.70
CA LEU A 151 -9.95 -12.95 1.71
C LEU A 151 -11.22 -13.12 2.55
N HIS A 152 -11.89 -12.01 2.87
CA HIS A 152 -13.02 -12.01 3.81
C HIS A 152 -14.39 -12.03 3.16
N HIS A 153 -14.50 -11.51 1.92
CA HIS A 153 -15.80 -11.28 1.27
C HIS A 153 -15.96 -12.01 -0.06
N GLU A 154 -14.92 -12.60 -0.66
CA GLU A 154 -15.07 -13.37 -1.90
C GLU A 154 -15.22 -14.87 -1.63
N PRO A 155 -16.39 -15.48 -1.93
CA PRO A 155 -16.62 -16.90 -1.72
C PRO A 155 -15.91 -17.77 -2.76
N SER A 156 -15.61 -17.24 -3.95
CA SER A 156 -14.91 -18.03 -4.99
C SER A 156 -13.41 -18.08 -4.72
N HIS A 157 -12.92 -19.27 -4.38
CA HIS A 157 -11.48 -19.52 -4.18
C HIS A 157 -10.63 -19.13 -5.40
N ARG A 158 -11.15 -19.33 -6.62
CA ARG A 158 -10.46 -18.97 -7.86
C ARG A 158 -10.31 -17.46 -8.01
N ILE A 159 -11.37 -16.70 -7.77
CA ILE A 159 -11.36 -15.22 -7.86
C ILE A 159 -10.48 -14.64 -6.76
N ARG A 160 -10.55 -15.21 -5.56
CA ARG A 160 -9.68 -14.84 -4.44
C ARG A 160 -8.21 -15.05 -4.77
N ALA A 161 -7.84 -16.22 -5.32
CA ALA A 161 -6.48 -16.50 -5.75
C ALA A 161 -6.02 -15.55 -6.86
N ALA A 162 -6.86 -15.32 -7.88
CA ALA A 162 -6.57 -14.38 -8.96
C ALA A 162 -6.34 -12.96 -8.44
N ALA A 163 -7.17 -12.48 -7.51
CA ALA A 163 -7.02 -11.16 -6.89
C ALA A 163 -5.69 -11.05 -6.12
N LEU A 164 -5.33 -12.05 -5.32
CA LEU A 164 -4.07 -12.04 -4.58
C LEU A 164 -2.85 -12.08 -5.51
N LEU A 165 -2.88 -12.95 -6.54
CA LEU A 165 -1.81 -13.06 -7.52
C LEU A 165 -1.64 -11.77 -8.33
N ALA A 166 -2.72 -11.06 -8.64
CA ALA A 166 -2.67 -9.80 -9.37
C ALA A 166 -1.82 -8.72 -8.67
N TRP A 167 -1.69 -8.78 -7.33
CA TRP A 167 -0.82 -7.89 -6.54
C TRP A 167 0.56 -8.49 -6.27
N VAL A 168 0.61 -9.78 -5.90
CA VAL A 168 1.85 -10.43 -5.47
C VAL A 168 2.83 -10.65 -6.62
N VAL A 169 2.34 -11.05 -7.80
CA VAL A 169 3.20 -11.39 -8.94
C VAL A 169 4.04 -10.18 -9.42
N PRO A 170 3.47 -8.97 -9.64
CA PRO A 170 4.28 -7.81 -10.02
C PRO A 170 5.32 -7.43 -8.97
N VAL A 171 4.98 -7.50 -7.67
CA VAL A 171 5.92 -7.19 -6.58
C VAL A 171 7.08 -8.17 -6.59
N ILE A 172 6.80 -9.49 -6.64
CA ILE A 172 7.85 -10.51 -6.71
C ILE A 172 8.71 -10.30 -7.95
N ALA A 173 8.12 -10.04 -9.12
CA ALA A 173 8.86 -9.81 -10.36
C ALA A 173 9.81 -8.60 -10.25
N VAL A 174 9.33 -7.46 -9.74
CA VAL A 174 10.15 -6.25 -9.57
C VAL A 174 11.23 -6.46 -8.51
N THR A 175 10.90 -7.08 -7.37
CA THR A 175 11.85 -7.33 -6.29
C THR A 175 12.94 -8.31 -6.72
N THR A 176 12.58 -9.45 -7.31
CA THR A 176 13.56 -10.46 -7.78
C THR A 176 14.46 -9.88 -8.86
N THR A 177 13.90 -9.16 -9.83
CA THR A 177 14.70 -8.50 -10.88
C THR A 177 15.62 -7.43 -10.29
N SER A 178 15.15 -6.63 -9.33
CA SER A 178 15.95 -5.58 -8.69
C SER A 178 17.10 -6.16 -7.85
N VAL A 179 16.82 -7.20 -7.07
CA VAL A 179 17.82 -7.92 -6.26
C VAL A 179 18.84 -8.63 -7.15
N GLY A 180 18.40 -9.28 -8.23
CA GLY A 180 19.28 -9.94 -9.19
C GLY A 180 20.19 -8.95 -9.92
N ARG A 181 19.67 -7.79 -10.31
CA ARG A 181 20.45 -6.74 -10.98
C ARG A 181 21.31 -5.91 -10.02
N GLY A 182 21.05 -5.95 -8.71
CA GLY A 182 21.72 -5.09 -7.74
C GLY A 182 21.36 -3.60 -7.92
N ARG A 183 20.22 -3.30 -8.54
CA ARG A 183 19.70 -1.94 -8.73
C ARG A 183 18.19 -1.98 -8.88
N MET A 184 17.52 -0.92 -8.46
CA MET A 184 16.08 -0.79 -8.57
C MET A 184 15.67 -0.77 -10.05
N VAL A 185 14.74 -1.65 -10.40
CA VAL A 185 14.11 -1.68 -11.72
C VAL A 185 12.80 -0.94 -11.66
N ASP A 186 12.55 -0.09 -12.66
CA ASP A 186 11.26 0.55 -12.79
C ASP A 186 10.19 -0.52 -13.00
N ALA A 187 9.14 -0.47 -12.18
CA ALA A 187 7.98 -1.31 -12.42
C ALA A 187 7.46 -1.00 -13.84
N PRO A 188 7.25 -2.04 -14.69
CA PRO A 188 6.70 -1.81 -16.02
C PRO A 188 5.38 -1.07 -15.83
N ARG A 189 5.26 0.13 -16.41
CA ARG A 189 4.01 0.91 -16.37
C ARG A 189 3.07 0.30 -17.42
N PRO A 190 2.12 -0.57 -17.06
CA PRO A 190 1.25 -1.17 -18.06
C PRO A 190 0.14 -0.16 -18.31
N VAL A 191 0.21 0.55 -19.43
CA VAL A 191 -0.79 1.57 -19.81
C VAL A 191 -2.13 0.93 -20.19
N LEU A 192 -2.15 -0.36 -20.57
CA LEU A 192 -3.33 -0.98 -21.18
C LEU A 192 -4.07 -2.01 -20.32
N VAL A 193 -3.41 -2.76 -19.42
CA VAL A 193 -4.11 -3.68 -18.51
C VAL A 193 -3.32 -3.81 -17.21
N ARG A 194 -3.75 -3.14 -16.14
CA ARG A 194 -3.29 -3.44 -14.77
C ARG A 194 -4.18 -4.59 -14.25
N PRO A 195 -3.68 -5.83 -14.14
CA PRO A 195 -4.49 -6.96 -13.66
C PRO A 195 -5.11 -6.66 -12.28
N ALA A 196 -4.37 -5.95 -11.44
CA ALA A 196 -4.83 -5.44 -10.16
C ALA A 196 -6.10 -4.58 -10.29
N ALA A 197 -6.08 -3.53 -11.11
CA ALA A 197 -7.23 -2.64 -11.31
C ALA A 197 -8.45 -3.37 -11.88
N ALA A 198 -8.24 -4.28 -12.83
CA ALA A 198 -9.32 -5.14 -13.35
C ALA A 198 -9.94 -5.99 -12.23
N MET A 199 -9.12 -6.57 -11.35
CA MET A 199 -9.61 -7.34 -10.21
C MET A 199 -10.33 -6.48 -9.17
N GLN A 200 -9.92 -5.23 -8.95
CA GLN A 200 -10.65 -4.28 -8.09
C GLN A 200 -12.09 -4.08 -8.60
N ALA A 201 -12.25 -3.82 -9.90
CA ALA A 201 -13.55 -3.64 -10.54
C ALA A 201 -14.42 -4.91 -10.44
N VAL A 202 -13.83 -6.08 -10.70
CA VAL A 202 -14.51 -7.38 -10.58
C VAL A 202 -15.00 -7.61 -9.14
N LEU A 203 -14.16 -7.38 -8.14
CA LEU A 203 -14.51 -7.58 -6.73
C LEU A 203 -15.61 -6.61 -6.28
N ALA A 204 -15.51 -5.34 -6.67
CA ALA A 204 -16.53 -4.33 -6.36
C ALA A 204 -17.88 -4.68 -7.00
N LEU A 205 -17.90 -5.00 -8.30
CA LEU A 205 -19.11 -5.35 -9.02
C LEU A 205 -19.79 -6.58 -8.40
N ARG A 206 -19.01 -7.63 -8.10
CA ARG A 206 -19.54 -8.84 -7.45
C ARG A 206 -20.12 -8.54 -6.07
N ALA A 207 -19.51 -7.64 -5.30
CA ALA A 207 -20.04 -7.23 -4.01
C ALA A 207 -21.42 -6.58 -4.14
N VAL A 208 -21.59 -5.67 -5.11
CA VAL A 208 -22.85 -4.98 -5.40
C VAL A 208 -23.92 -5.96 -5.89
N LEU A 209 -23.59 -6.81 -6.87
CA LEU A 209 -24.55 -7.77 -7.44
C LEU A 209 -25.05 -8.77 -6.40
N ARG A 210 -24.19 -9.25 -5.50
CA ARG A 210 -24.61 -10.14 -4.40
C ARG A 210 -25.58 -9.45 -3.43
N ARG A 211 -25.37 -8.16 -3.14
CA ARG A 211 -26.28 -7.40 -2.27
C ARG A 211 -27.65 -7.24 -2.94
N ALA A 212 -27.68 -6.91 -4.23
CA ALA A 212 -28.92 -6.80 -4.99
C ALA A 212 -29.70 -8.12 -5.03
N GLY A 213 -29.00 -9.26 -5.19
CA GLY A 213 -29.62 -10.59 -5.14
C GLY A 213 -30.29 -10.90 -3.80
N ARG A 214 -29.62 -10.60 -2.67
CA ARG A 214 -30.18 -10.84 -1.33
C ARG A 214 -31.42 -9.99 -1.02
N ILE A 215 -31.48 -8.76 -1.54
CA ILE A 215 -32.64 -7.88 -1.35
C ILE A 215 -33.85 -8.40 -2.14
N ARG A 216 -33.62 -9.01 -3.30
CA ARG A 216 -34.68 -9.58 -4.13
C ARG A 216 -35.27 -10.86 -3.53
N SER A 217 -34.47 -11.68 -2.86
CA SER A 217 -34.94 -12.93 -2.23
C SER A 217 -35.70 -12.72 -0.90
N SER A 218 -35.67 -11.51 -0.34
CA SER A 218 -36.35 -11.17 0.92
C SER A 218 -37.67 -10.41 0.73
N ARG A 219 -38.09 -10.22 -0.53
CA ARG A 219 -39.38 -9.63 -0.92
C ARG A 219 -40.22 -10.72 -1.52
#